data_AF-A0AAV8WK52-F1
#
_entry.id   AF-A0AAV8WK52-F1
#
_cell.length_a   1.000
_cell.length_b   1.000
_cell.length_c   1.000
_cell.angle_alpha   90.00
_cell.angle_beta   90.00
_cell.angle_gamma   90.00
#
_symmetry.space_group_name_H-M   'P 1'
#
loop_
_entity.id
_entity.type
_entity.pdbx_description
1 polymer ?
#
loop_
_entity_poly.entity_id
_entity_poly.type
_entity_poly.pdbx_seq_one_letter_code
_entity_poly.pdbx_strand_id
1 'polypeptide(L)'
;MLAKYKYFNAKVGEKNPSTLLTEIKENMLRMIDRKMDAIKCIQVAAEEAAEIFEFNSSTPYQYYSSKWSAIIGEPPVKIPTSLEDNNKTMYLPMKLNNDTHFYNIAVNTSHSSVHVPTNVFDKGKL
;
A
#
# COMPACT_ATOMS: atom_id res chain seq x y z
N MET A 1 17.00 -42.81 12.51
CA MET A 1 16.39 -41.50 12.84
C MET A 1 16.99 -40.90 14.11
N LEU A 2 17.01 -41.59 15.26
CA LEU A 2 17.65 -41.16 16.53
C LEU A 2 19.13 -40.74 16.42
N ALA A 3 19.94 -41.50 15.66
CA ALA A 3 21.35 -41.18 15.43
C ALA A 3 21.56 -39.80 14.76
N LYS A 4 20.61 -39.38 13.93
CA LYS A 4 20.66 -38.11 13.19
C LYS A 4 20.41 -36.91 14.11
N TYR A 5 19.46 -36.99 15.05
CA TYR A 5 19.22 -35.94 16.05
C TYR A 5 20.37 -35.76 17.03
N LYS A 6 21.02 -36.86 17.43
CA LYS A 6 22.20 -36.83 18.30
C LYS A 6 23.42 -36.24 17.57
N TYR A 7 23.60 -36.55 16.28
CA TYR A 7 24.62 -35.94 15.43
C TYR A 7 24.43 -34.42 15.28
N PHE A 8 23.18 -33.96 15.16
CA PHE A 8 22.86 -32.53 15.09
C PHE A 8 22.75 -31.83 16.47
N ASN A 9 23.10 -32.52 17.57
CA ASN A 9 23.05 -31.98 18.94
C ASN A 9 21.71 -31.31 19.31
N ALA A 10 20.60 -31.86 18.81
CA ALA A 10 19.28 -31.34 19.12
C ALA A 10 18.98 -31.51 20.63
N LYS A 11 18.48 -30.44 21.26
CA LYS A 11 18.10 -30.43 22.68
C LYS A 11 16.60 -30.20 22.83
N VAL A 12 15.98 -30.88 23.79
CA VAL A 12 14.59 -30.64 24.17
C VAL A 12 14.57 -29.45 25.11
N GLY A 13 13.89 -28.38 24.71
CA GLY A 13 13.64 -27.22 25.56
C GLY A 13 12.23 -27.27 26.13
N GLU A 14 12.09 -27.04 27.42
CA GLU A 14 10.79 -26.82 28.04
C GLU A 14 10.24 -25.44 27.62
N LYS A 15 8.93 -25.36 27.36
CA LYS A 15 8.26 -24.12 26.97
C LYS A 15 7.12 -23.86 27.94
N ASN A 16 7.20 -22.75 28.67
CA ASN A 16 6.15 -22.33 29.58
C ASN A 16 5.04 -21.57 28.81
N PRO A 17 3.79 -22.08 28.79
CA PRO A 17 2.70 -21.46 28.04
C PRO A 17 2.40 -20.01 28.44
N SER A 18 2.50 -19.70 29.73
CA SER A 18 2.24 -18.34 30.24
C SER A 18 3.27 -17.35 29.73
N THR A 19 4.55 -17.74 29.68
CA THR A 19 5.62 -16.87 29.13
C THR A 19 5.41 -16.60 27.64
N LEU A 20 5.05 -17.63 26.85
CA LEU A 20 4.78 -17.48 25.42
C LEU A 20 3.59 -16.54 25.16
N LEU A 21 2.50 -16.66 25.94
CA LEU A 21 1.34 -15.80 25.79
C LEU A 21 1.67 -14.33 26.13
N THR A 22 2.47 -14.10 27.17
CA THR A 22 2.94 -12.76 27.52
C THR A 22 3.79 -12.16 26.40
N GLU A 23 4.76 -12.91 25.86
CA GLU A 23 5.61 -12.45 24.75
C GLU A 23 4.78 -12.12 23.50
N ILE A 24 3.81 -12.97 23.14
CA ILE A 24 2.92 -12.72 22.00
C ILE A 24 2.12 -11.44 22.22
N LYS A 25 1.53 -11.28 23.41
CA LYS A 25 0.74 -10.09 23.78
C LYS A 25 1.58 -8.83 23.67
N GLU A 26 2.77 -8.81 24.24
CA GLU A 26 3.66 -7.64 24.23
C GLU A 26 4.08 -7.26 22.81
N ASN A 27 4.43 -8.24 21.98
CA ASN A 27 4.78 -8.01 20.58
C ASN A 27 3.62 -7.43 19.78
N MET A 28 2.40 -7.93 19.99
CA MET A 28 1.20 -7.41 19.35
C MET A 28 0.88 -5.99 19.80
N LEU A 29 0.97 -5.69 21.11
CA LEU A 29 0.74 -4.34 21.63
C LEU A 29 1.72 -3.34 20.99
N ARG A 30 3.02 -3.66 21.02
CA ARG A 30 4.04 -2.81 20.40
C ARG A 30 3.80 -2.59 18.90
N MET A 31 3.31 -3.61 18.19
CA MET A 31 2.97 -3.48 16.77
C MET A 31 1.77 -2.53 16.58
N ILE A 32 0.71 -2.67 17.38
CA ILE A 32 -0.49 -1.83 17.29
C ILE A 32 -0.15 -0.38 17.63
N ASP A 33 0.63 -0.14 18.69
CA ASP A 33 1.05 1.21 19.09
C ASP A 33 1.77 1.92 17.93
N ARG A 34 2.73 1.24 17.30
CA ARG A 34 3.46 1.77 16.14
C ARG A 34 2.55 2.06 14.94
N LYS A 35 1.54 1.23 14.71
CA LYS A 35 0.55 1.49 13.64
C LYS A 35 -0.30 2.73 13.97
N MET A 36 -0.66 2.88 15.24
CA MET A 36 -1.43 4.03 15.69
C MET A 36 -0.64 5.34 15.57
N ASP A 37 0.65 5.31 15.89
CA ASP A 37 1.53 6.46 15.73
C ASP A 37 1.68 6.85 14.26
N ALA A 38 1.84 5.87 13.35
CA ALA A 38 1.89 6.14 11.92
C ALA A 38 0.59 6.76 11.39
N ILE A 39 -0.58 6.30 11.86
CA ILE A 39 -1.88 6.88 11.48
C ILE A 39 -1.96 8.34 11.92
N LYS A 40 -1.56 8.65 13.16
CA LYS A 40 -1.55 10.03 13.67
C LYS A 40 -0.65 10.94 12.83
N CYS A 41 0.54 10.46 12.45
CA CYS A 41 1.43 11.20 11.57
C CYS A 41 0.80 11.50 10.21
N ILE A 42 0.11 10.52 9.60
CA ILE A 42 -0.59 10.71 8.32
C ILE A 42 -1.73 11.72 8.48
N GLN A 43 -2.50 11.63 9.57
CA GLN A 43 -3.61 12.53 9.85
C GLN A 43 -3.14 13.98 9.94
N VAL A 44 -2.14 14.26 10.77
CA VAL A 44 -1.61 15.61 10.97
C VAL A 44 -1.07 16.18 9.65
N ALA A 45 -0.29 15.39 8.91
CA ALA A 45 0.23 15.83 7.62
C ALA A 45 -0.88 16.11 6.59
N ALA A 46 -1.98 15.35 6.63
CA ALA A 46 -3.13 15.57 5.75
C ALA A 46 -3.92 16.84 6.14
N GLU A 47 -4.10 17.09 7.43
CA GLU A 47 -4.75 18.29 7.95
C GLU A 47 -3.94 19.55 7.59
N GLU A 48 -2.62 19.54 7.83
CA GLU A 48 -1.72 20.63 7.47
C GLU A 48 -1.73 20.91 5.95
N ALA A 49 -1.69 19.85 5.13
CA ALA A 49 -1.73 19.99 3.68
C ALA A 49 -3.08 20.55 3.17
N ALA A 50 -4.18 20.22 3.85
CA ALA A 50 -5.51 20.73 3.52
C ALA A 50 -5.68 22.19 3.94
N GLU A 51 -5.12 22.61 5.08
CA GLU A 51 -5.19 24.01 5.55
C GLU A 51 -4.50 24.99 4.58
N ILE A 52 -3.39 24.59 3.97
CA ILE A 52 -2.64 25.43 3.02
C ILE A 52 -3.11 25.28 1.57
N PHE A 53 -4.07 24.40 1.30
CA PHE A 53 -4.51 24.12 -0.06
C PHE A 53 -5.40 25.25 -0.62
N GLU A 54 -4.95 25.86 -1.71
CA GLU A 54 -5.74 26.82 -2.47
C GLU A 54 -6.29 26.19 -3.75
N PHE A 55 -7.62 26.18 -3.88
CA PHE A 55 -8.26 25.60 -5.05
C PHE A 55 -7.99 26.44 -6.31
N ASN A 56 -7.48 25.78 -7.35
CA ASN A 56 -7.33 26.36 -8.67
C ASN A 56 -7.88 25.39 -9.73
N SER A 57 -8.98 25.80 -10.38
CA SER A 57 -9.69 25.01 -11.39
C SER A 57 -8.89 24.76 -12.67
N SER A 58 -7.83 25.54 -12.91
CA SER A 58 -7.01 25.47 -14.12
C SER A 58 -5.72 24.65 -13.92
N THR A 59 -5.40 24.26 -12.68
CA THR A 59 -4.18 23.50 -12.39
C THR A 59 -4.32 22.06 -12.89
N PRO A 60 -3.50 21.61 -13.84
CA PRO A 60 -3.51 20.21 -14.25
C PRO A 60 -2.91 19.36 -13.13
N TYR A 61 -3.56 18.23 -12.82
CA TYR A 61 -3.05 17.23 -11.89
C TYR A 61 -2.85 15.90 -12.60
N GLN A 62 -1.82 15.18 -12.16
CA GLN A 62 -1.49 13.85 -12.65
C GLN A 62 -1.35 12.93 -11.46
N TYR A 63 -1.79 11.68 -11.61
CA TYR A 63 -1.77 10.73 -10.52
C TYR A 63 -1.70 9.29 -11.04
N TYR A 64 -1.33 8.36 -10.17
CA TYR A 64 -1.35 6.94 -10.47
C TYR A 64 -2.75 6.38 -10.21
N SER A 65 -3.52 6.12 -11.26
CA SER A 65 -4.85 5.52 -11.16
C SER A 65 -4.76 4.01 -10.95
N SER A 66 -5.49 3.50 -9.96
CA SER A 66 -5.55 2.06 -9.68
C SER A 66 -6.20 1.25 -10.81
N LYS A 67 -6.95 1.90 -11.71
CA LYS A 67 -7.71 1.25 -12.79
C LYS A 67 -7.18 1.58 -14.18
N TRP A 68 -6.73 2.82 -14.39
CA TRP A 68 -6.45 3.34 -15.74
C TRP A 68 -4.96 3.60 -16.01
N SER A 69 -4.11 3.61 -14.99
CA SER A 69 -2.66 3.76 -15.21
C SER A 69 -2.11 2.55 -15.94
N ALA A 70 -1.32 2.80 -16.99
CA ALA A 70 -0.61 1.75 -17.70
C ALA A 70 0.48 1.14 -16.82
N ILE A 71 0.59 -0.19 -16.81
CA ILE A 71 1.68 -0.89 -16.13
C ILE A 71 2.80 -1.13 -17.13
N ILE A 72 4.03 -0.74 -16.76
CA ILE A 72 5.19 -0.90 -17.64
C ILE A 72 5.47 -2.39 -17.86
N GLY A 73 5.45 -2.82 -19.13
CA GLY A 73 5.67 -4.22 -19.52
C GLY A 73 4.39 -5.03 -19.70
N GLU A 74 3.22 -4.46 -19.41
CA GLU A 74 1.92 -5.06 -19.65
C GLU A 74 1.20 -4.43 -20.86
N PRO A 75 0.20 -5.13 -21.45
CA PRO A 75 -0.60 -4.54 -22.51
C PRO A 75 -1.28 -3.24 -22.06
N PRO A 76 -1.43 -2.27 -22.98
CA PRO A 76 -2.03 -0.99 -22.64
C PRO A 76 -3.47 -1.16 -22.16
N VAL A 77 -3.82 -0.45 -21.09
CA VAL A 77 -5.18 -0.43 -20.56
C VAL A 77 -6.10 0.24 -21.58
N LYS A 78 -7.20 -0.43 -21.93
CA LYS A 78 -8.23 0.13 -22.81
C LYS A 78 -9.08 1.13 -22.03
N ILE A 79 -8.83 2.41 -22.25
CA ILE A 79 -9.62 3.48 -21.67
C ILE A 79 -10.89 3.64 -22.53
N PRO A 80 -12.10 3.68 -21.94
CA PRO A 80 -13.33 3.96 -22.67
C PRO A 80 -13.24 5.31 -23.38
N THR A 81 -13.80 5.42 -24.59
CA THR A 81 -13.77 6.64 -25.42
C THR A 81 -14.31 7.86 -24.67
N SER A 82 -15.28 7.67 -23.77
CA SER A 82 -15.82 8.72 -22.90
C SER A 82 -14.79 9.37 -21.96
N LEU A 83 -13.67 8.69 -21.70
CA LEU A 83 -12.57 9.16 -20.84
C LEU A 83 -11.30 9.51 -21.64
N GLU A 84 -11.14 9.00 -22.86
CA GLU A 84 -9.93 9.18 -23.68
C GLU A 84 -9.65 10.64 -24.05
N ASP A 85 -10.68 11.41 -24.39
CA ASP A 85 -10.51 12.79 -24.88
C ASP A 85 -10.05 13.78 -23.80
N ASN A 86 -10.29 13.49 -22.52
CA ASN A 86 -10.05 14.42 -21.42
C ASN A 86 -9.03 13.92 -20.38
N ASN A 87 -8.83 12.60 -20.20
CA ASN A 87 -8.11 12.07 -19.04
C ASN A 87 -6.86 11.24 -19.38
N LYS A 88 -6.57 10.97 -20.66
CA LYS A 88 -5.41 10.13 -21.03
C LYS A 88 -4.07 10.68 -20.54
N THR A 89 -3.91 12.00 -20.47
CA THR A 89 -2.69 12.68 -20.00
C THR A 89 -2.60 12.81 -18.48
N MET A 90 -3.64 12.40 -17.76
CA MET A 90 -3.76 12.52 -16.30
C MET A 90 -3.18 11.30 -15.56
N TYR A 91 -3.27 10.12 -16.17
CA TYR A 91 -2.89 8.87 -15.55
C TYR A 91 -1.42 8.56 -15.82
N LEU A 92 -0.61 8.54 -14.76
CA LEU A 92 0.81 8.24 -14.85
C LEU A 92 1.06 6.74 -15.04
N PRO A 93 2.03 6.32 -15.87
CA PRO A 93 2.39 4.92 -15.99
C PRO A 93 3.09 4.42 -14.73
N MET A 94 2.74 3.23 -14.26
CA MET A 94 3.24 2.67 -13.01
C MET A 94 4.26 1.56 -13.28
N LYS A 95 5.36 1.57 -12.51
CA LYS A 95 6.28 0.44 -12.41
C LYS A 95 5.93 -0.39 -11.19
N LEU A 96 5.72 -1.69 -11.38
CA LEU A 96 5.46 -2.62 -10.29
C LEU A 96 6.65 -3.55 -10.11
N ASN A 97 6.95 -3.92 -8.86
CA ASN A 97 7.94 -4.94 -8.53
C ASN A 97 7.32 -5.95 -7.56
N ASN A 98 7.70 -7.22 -7.66
CA ASN A 98 7.23 -8.23 -6.72
C ASN A 98 7.91 -8.04 -5.36
N ASP A 99 7.12 -8.02 -4.29
CA ASP A 99 7.63 -7.82 -2.93
C ASP A 99 7.13 -8.94 -2.00
N THR A 100 8.07 -9.55 -1.27
CA THR A 100 7.79 -10.67 -0.35
C THR A 100 6.92 -10.26 0.84
N HIS A 101 6.94 -9.00 1.25
CA HIS A 101 6.07 -8.48 2.31
C HIS A 101 4.60 -8.43 1.88
N PHE A 102 4.35 -8.50 0.56
CA PHE A 102 3.03 -8.50 -0.05
C PHE A 102 2.70 -9.84 -0.72
N TYR A 103 3.24 -10.95 -0.21
CA TYR A 103 3.01 -12.29 -0.76
C TYR A 103 3.39 -12.42 -2.24
N ASN A 104 4.47 -11.73 -2.65
CA ASN A 104 4.97 -11.66 -4.03
C ASN A 104 3.97 -11.06 -5.04
N ILE A 105 2.99 -10.30 -4.56
CA ILE A 105 2.14 -9.48 -5.42
C ILE A 105 2.98 -8.30 -5.96
N ALA A 106 2.78 -7.97 -7.24
CA ALA A 106 3.45 -6.84 -7.88
C ALA A 106 2.90 -5.52 -7.33
N VAL A 107 3.75 -4.72 -6.67
CA VAL A 107 3.36 -3.47 -6.00
C VAL A 107 4.33 -2.33 -6.33
N ASN A 108 3.87 -1.09 -6.13
CA ASN A 108 4.71 0.10 -6.11
C ASN A 108 4.84 0.59 -4.67
N THR A 109 6.06 0.81 -4.21
CA THR A 109 6.36 1.29 -2.85
C THR A 109 6.83 2.74 -2.81
N SER A 110 6.94 3.40 -3.98
CA SER A 110 7.37 4.79 -4.12
C SER A 110 6.20 5.76 -4.18
N HIS A 111 5.05 5.33 -4.71
CA HIS A 111 3.87 6.17 -4.88
C HIS A 111 2.60 5.40 -4.56
N SER A 112 1.64 6.10 -3.95
CA SER A 112 0.28 5.58 -3.73
C SER A 112 -0.53 5.64 -5.02
N SER A 113 -1.42 4.67 -5.19
CA SER A 113 -2.45 4.71 -6.23
C SER A 113 -3.73 5.35 -5.69
N VAL A 114 -4.48 6.03 -6.57
CA VAL A 114 -5.80 6.59 -6.25
C VAL A 114 -6.87 5.69 -6.85
N HIS A 115 -7.91 5.41 -6.07
CA HIS A 115 -9.07 4.65 -6.51
C HIS A 115 -10.26 5.59 -6.67
N VAL A 116 -10.79 5.68 -7.89
CA VAL A 116 -12.04 6.39 -8.17
C VAL A 116 -13.12 5.38 -8.54
N PRO A 117 -14.28 5.38 -7.84
CA PRO A 117 -15.40 4.51 -8.18
C PRO A 117 -15.91 4.74 -9.61
N THR A 118 -16.46 3.70 -10.24
CA THR A 118 -16.84 3.77 -11.66
C THR A 118 -18.00 4.73 -11.94
N ASN A 119 -18.83 5.02 -10.94
CA ASN A 119 -19.95 5.96 -11.03
C ASN A 119 -19.57 7.42 -10.69
N VAL A 120 -18.30 7.70 -10.40
CA VAL A 120 -17.79 9.04 -10.09
C VAL A 120 -16.87 9.47 -11.21
N PHE A 121 -17.02 10.73 -11.65
CA PHE A 121 -16.16 11.30 -12.68
C PHE A 121 -14.99 12.04 -12.03
N ASP A 122 -13.75 11.63 -12.35
CA ASP A 122 -12.51 12.14 -11.75
C ASP A 122 -12.33 13.67 -11.86
N LYS A 123 -12.86 14.27 -12.93
CA LYS A 123 -12.83 15.73 -13.18
C LYS A 123 -14.19 16.39 -12.92
N GLY A 124 -14.99 15.82 -12.02
CA GLY A 124 -16.22 16.47 -11.57
C GLY A 124 -15.93 17.91 -11.16
N LYS A 125 -16.76 18.85 -11.63
CA LYS A 125 -16.75 20.20 -11.07
C LYS A 125 -17.33 20.12 -9.65
N LEU A 126 -16.70 20.83 -8.70
CA LEU A 126 -17.29 21.13 -7.39
C LEU A 126 -18.55 21.98 -7.55
#